data_AF-A0A9X0QBZ9-F1
#
_entry.id   AF-A0A9X0QBZ9-F1
#
_cell.length_a   1.000
_cell.length_b   1.000
_cell.length_c   1.000
_cell.angle_alpha   90.00
_cell.angle_beta   90.00
_cell.angle_gamma   90.00
#
_symmetry.space_group_name_H-M   'P 1'
#
loop_
_entity.id
_entity.type
_entity.pdbx_description
1 polymer ?
#
loop_
_entity_poly.entity_id
_entity_poly.type
_entity_poly.pdbx_seq_one_letter_code
_entity_poly.pdbx_strand_id
1 'polypeptide(L)'
;MLTTVTGYWLEVIAYSFVLIEFTTDPFPRGTNVYANIALSDILTYFIDPPVGPKFAAIAYIEWWTYYREDGTESDPQIGSGFNQNAVAVNNCARIKFGLNGIQVSTTAQVNIFTY
;
A
#
# COMPACT_ATOMS: atom_id res chain seq x y z
N MET A 1 15.18 5.95 -16.56
CA MET A 1 13.91 5.83 -17.31
C MET A 1 13.02 4.94 -16.48
N LEU A 2 11.82 5.39 -16.05
CA LEU A 2 10.95 4.58 -15.20
C LEU A 2 10.27 3.49 -16.04
N THR A 3 10.46 2.22 -15.68
CA THR A 3 9.72 1.11 -16.29
C THR A 3 8.63 0.68 -15.33
N THR A 4 7.37 0.68 -15.77
CA THR A 4 6.27 0.19 -14.92
C THR A 4 6.42 -1.32 -14.78
N VAL A 5 6.55 -1.79 -13.54
CA VAL A 5 6.65 -3.23 -13.26
C VAL A 5 5.25 -3.81 -13.13
N THR A 6 4.42 -3.20 -12.28
CA THR A 6 3.07 -3.69 -11.98
C THR A 6 2.18 -2.58 -11.41
N GLY A 7 0.86 -2.67 -11.66
CA GLY A 7 -0.16 -1.88 -10.97
C GLY A 7 -1.20 -2.80 -10.32
N TYR A 8 -1.62 -2.50 -9.10
CA TYR A 8 -2.61 -3.27 -8.36
C TYR A 8 -3.76 -2.38 -7.89
N TRP A 9 -4.93 -3.00 -7.71
CA TRP A 9 -6.10 -2.38 -7.10
C TRP A 9 -6.42 -3.10 -5.79
N LEU A 10 -6.59 -2.32 -4.72
CA LEU A 10 -7.15 -2.79 -3.46
C LEU A 10 -8.55 -2.21 -3.33
N GLU A 11 -9.55 -3.05 -3.06
CA GLU A 11 -10.93 -2.64 -2.92
C GLU A 11 -11.49 -3.20 -1.61
N VAL A 12 -12.15 -2.33 -0.82
CA VAL A 12 -12.80 -2.74 0.42
C VAL A 12 -14.18 -2.12 0.53
N ILE A 13 -15.16 -2.92 0.97
CA ILE A 13 -16.48 -2.47 1.40
C ILE A 13 -16.59 -2.76 2.90
N ALA A 14 -16.56 -1.71 3.71
CA ALA A 14 -16.36 -1.81 5.15
C ALA A 14 -17.53 -1.18 5.92
N TYR A 15 -18.36 -2.00 6.57
CA TYR A 15 -19.39 -1.52 7.51
C TYR A 15 -18.82 -1.20 8.92
N SER A 16 -17.73 -1.88 9.27
CA SER A 16 -16.89 -1.66 10.46
C SER A 16 -15.43 -1.57 10.02
N PHE A 17 -14.45 -1.60 10.93
CA PHE A 17 -13.04 -1.59 10.56
C PHE A 17 -12.68 -2.83 9.73
N VAL A 18 -12.21 -2.59 8.51
CA VAL A 18 -11.65 -3.61 7.62
C VAL A 18 -10.30 -3.13 7.11
N LEU A 19 -9.33 -4.05 7.10
CA LEU A 19 -7.97 -3.82 6.61
C LEU A 19 -7.64 -4.91 5.59
N ILE A 20 -7.27 -4.47 4.39
CA ILE A 20 -6.72 -5.32 3.34
C ILE A 20 -5.25 -4.99 3.20
N GLU A 21 -4.43 -6.03 3.18
CA GLU A 21 -3.00 -5.90 3.03
C GLU A 21 -2.49 -6.90 2.00
N PHE A 22 -1.43 -6.54 1.30
CA PHE A 22 -0.65 -7.50 0.55
C PHE A 22 0.82 -7.11 0.56
N THR A 23 1.67 -8.12 0.39
CA THR A 23 3.11 -7.96 0.23
C THR A 23 3.49 -8.41 -1.17
N THR A 24 4.36 -7.66 -1.84
CA THR A 24 4.89 -8.09 -3.13
C THR A 24 5.70 -9.38 -2.99
N ASP A 25 5.76 -10.17 -4.06
CA ASP A 25 6.82 -11.16 -4.22
C ASP A 25 8.19 -10.46 -4.19
N PRO A 26 9.29 -11.21 -3.89
CA PRO A 26 10.61 -10.63 -3.91
C PRO A 26 10.96 -10.07 -5.29
N PHE A 27 11.41 -8.82 -5.33
CA PHE A 27 12.04 -8.28 -6.52
C PHE A 27 13.42 -8.94 -6.74
N PRO A 28 13.92 -9.02 -7.98
CA PRO A 28 15.28 -9.48 -8.23
C PRO A 28 16.32 -8.61 -7.49
N ARG A 29 17.42 -9.21 -7.01
CA ARG A 29 18.53 -8.46 -6.41
C ARG A 29 19.06 -7.39 -7.38
N GLY A 30 19.38 -6.22 -6.85
CA GLY A 30 19.85 -5.05 -7.60
C GLY A 30 18.73 -4.17 -8.18
N THR A 31 17.47 -4.52 -7.96
CA THR A 31 16.32 -3.74 -8.48
C THR A 31 16.07 -2.52 -7.61
N ASN A 32 16.14 -1.32 -8.17
CA ASN A 32 15.66 -0.12 -7.49
C ASN A 32 14.19 0.10 -7.80
N VAL A 33 13.40 0.40 -6.78
CA VAL A 33 11.94 0.50 -6.89
C VAL A 33 11.47 1.84 -6.37
N TYR A 34 10.63 2.50 -7.15
CA TYR A 34 9.76 3.57 -6.67
C TYR A 34 8.33 3.04 -6.64
N ALA A 35 7.67 3.12 -5.48
CA ALA A 35 6.29 2.67 -5.34
C ALA A 35 5.43 3.75 -4.68
N ASN A 36 4.15 3.78 -5.05
CA ASN A 36 3.15 4.60 -4.39
C ASN A 36 1.81 3.88 -4.26
N ILE A 37 0.99 4.36 -3.35
CA ILE A 37 -0.40 3.97 -3.17
C ILE A 37 -1.25 5.22 -2.94
N ALA A 38 -2.43 5.28 -3.56
CA ALA A 38 -3.36 6.39 -3.36
C ALA A 38 -4.82 5.90 -3.41
N LEU A 39 -5.68 6.51 -2.60
CA LEU A 39 -7.13 6.33 -2.73
C LEU A 39 -7.57 6.85 -4.10
N SER A 40 -8.36 6.05 -4.80
CA SER A 40 -8.90 6.38 -6.13
C SER A 40 -10.39 6.66 -6.10
N ASP A 41 -11.11 6.05 -5.17
CA ASP A 41 -12.54 6.34 -4.94
C ASP A 41 -12.93 6.12 -3.47
N ILE A 42 -13.90 6.90 -3.00
CA ILE A 42 -14.45 6.85 -1.64
C ILE A 42 -15.97 7.05 -1.73
N LEU A 43 -16.72 6.02 -1.35
CA LEU A 43 -18.18 6.02 -1.33
C LEU A 43 -18.68 5.72 0.09
N THR A 44 -19.55 6.59 0.60
CA THR A 44 -20.11 6.49 1.96
C THR A 44 -21.63 6.32 1.97
N TYR A 45 -22.24 6.20 0.79
CA TYR A 45 -23.68 6.01 0.64
C TYR A 45 -24.06 4.55 0.89
N PHE A 46 -24.27 4.20 2.14
CA PHE A 46 -24.85 2.91 2.52
C PHE A 46 -26.38 3.03 2.62
N ILE A 47 -27.10 1.99 2.21
CA ILE A 47 -28.57 1.93 2.28
C ILE A 47 -29.06 2.09 3.73
N ASP A 48 -28.28 1.61 4.70
CA ASP A 48 -28.47 1.81 6.14
C ASP A 48 -27.16 2.33 6.76
N PRO A 49 -26.95 3.66 6.80
CA PRO A 49 -25.70 4.20 7.33
C PRO A 49 -25.64 3.93 8.85
N PRO A 50 -24.54 3.36 9.36
CA PRO A 50 -24.34 3.19 10.79
C PRO A 50 -24.43 4.53 11.52
N VAL A 51 -24.92 4.51 12.77
CA VAL A 51 -25.23 5.72 13.54
C VAL A 51 -23.94 6.51 13.84
N GLY A 52 -23.64 7.52 13.03
CA GLY A 52 -22.55 8.47 13.25
C GLY A 52 -21.88 8.93 11.96
N PRO A 53 -21.49 10.22 11.82
CA PRO A 53 -20.96 10.78 10.57
C PRO A 53 -19.48 10.46 10.31
N LYS A 54 -18.93 9.37 10.86
CA LYS A 54 -17.48 9.16 10.89
C LYS A 54 -17.08 7.95 10.04
N PHE A 55 -16.84 8.20 8.76
CA PHE A 55 -16.11 7.28 7.90
C PHE A 55 -14.61 7.53 7.95
N ALA A 56 -13.82 6.52 7.59
CA ALA A 56 -12.39 6.67 7.37
C ALA A 56 -11.96 5.75 6.22
N ALA A 57 -11.10 6.27 5.35
CA ALA A 57 -10.40 5.50 4.33
C ALA A 57 -8.93 5.91 4.34
N ILE A 58 -8.03 4.94 4.37
CA ILE A 58 -6.58 5.21 4.42
C ILE A 58 -5.87 4.20 3.53
N ALA A 59 -5.04 4.69 2.61
CA ALA A 59 -4.15 3.86 1.82
C ALA A 59 -2.70 4.22 2.13
N TYR A 60 -1.88 3.23 2.46
CA TYR A 60 -0.54 3.46 2.98
C TYR A 60 0.43 2.32 2.63
N ILE A 61 1.72 2.63 2.69
CA ILE A 61 2.82 1.67 2.66
C ILE A 61 3.17 1.37 4.11
N GLU A 62 3.00 0.12 4.52
CA GLU A 62 3.23 -0.30 5.90
C GLU A 62 4.74 -0.45 6.18
N TRP A 63 5.42 -1.18 5.30
CA TRP A 63 6.87 -1.36 5.37
C TRP A 63 7.47 -1.77 4.02
N TRP A 64 8.80 -1.70 3.93
CA TRP A 64 9.59 -2.26 2.83
C TRP A 64 10.88 -2.92 3.35
N THR A 65 11.47 -3.81 2.56
CA THR A 65 12.78 -4.42 2.82
C THR A 65 13.72 -4.19 1.63
N TYR A 66 15.02 -4.26 1.88
CA TYR A 66 16.06 -4.23 0.86
C TYR A 66 17.04 -5.40 1.05
N TYR A 67 17.74 -5.80 0.00
CA TYR A 67 18.80 -6.80 0.13
C TYR A 67 20.07 -6.19 0.73
N ARG A 68 20.65 -6.87 1.71
CA ARG A 68 22.01 -6.61 2.22
C ARG A 68 23.06 -7.14 1.23
N GLU A 69 24.32 -6.79 1.46
CA GLU A 69 25.45 -7.21 0.61
C GLU A 69 25.56 -8.74 0.51
N ASP A 70 25.32 -9.44 1.62
CA ASP A 70 25.31 -10.91 1.71
C ASP A 70 24.13 -11.57 0.98
N GLY A 71 23.15 -10.77 0.52
CA GLY A 71 21.96 -11.24 -0.17
C GLY A 71 20.78 -11.60 0.71
N THR A 72 20.88 -11.40 2.02
CA THR A 72 19.75 -11.52 2.94
C THR A 72 18.85 -10.28 2.85
N GLU A 73 17.56 -10.42 3.18
CA GLU A 73 16.66 -9.27 3.31
C GLU A 73 16.93 -8.53 4.64
N SER A 74 16.85 -7.20 4.60
CA SER A 74 16.85 -6.34 5.79
C SER A 74 15.66 -6.65 6.70
N ASP A 75 15.71 -6.16 7.94
CA ASP A 75 14.49 -6.05 8.73
C ASP A 75 13.51 -5.06 8.05
N PRO A 76 12.19 -5.17 8.29
CA PRO A 76 11.21 -4.24 7.75
C PRO A 76 11.51 -2.80 8.14
N GLN A 77 11.60 -1.92 7.14
CA GLN A 77 11.71 -0.49 7.30
C GLN A 77 10.29 0.10 7.29
N ILE A 78 9.95 0.85 8.32
CA ILE A 78 8.61 1.42 8.49
C ILE A 78 8.69 2.92 8.26
N GLY A 79 7.76 3.46 7.48
CA GLY A 79 7.63 4.90 7.27
C GLY A 79 7.06 5.63 8.49
N SER A 80 6.67 6.89 8.33
CA SER A 80 6.08 7.69 9.42
C SER A 80 4.60 7.34 9.72
N GLY A 81 4.27 6.05 9.85
CA GLY A 81 2.90 5.56 10.06
C GLY A 81 1.99 5.70 8.83
N PHE A 82 0.69 5.90 9.04
CA PHE A 82 -0.35 6.02 7.99
C PHE A 82 -0.13 7.15 6.97
N ASN A 83 0.89 7.98 7.15
CA ASN A 83 1.21 9.10 6.25
C ASN A 83 2.14 8.68 5.10
N GLN A 84 2.76 7.49 5.16
CA GLN A 84 3.66 7.03 4.11
C GLN A 84 2.85 6.42 2.97
N ASN A 85 2.78 7.10 1.84
CA ASN A 85 2.05 6.64 0.65
C ASN A 85 2.93 6.51 -0.61
N ALA A 86 4.23 6.81 -0.50
CA ALA A 86 5.20 6.62 -1.57
C ALA A 86 6.60 6.34 -1.00
N VAL A 87 7.42 5.53 -1.66
CA VAL A 87 8.79 5.24 -1.22
C VAL A 87 9.71 4.99 -2.42
N ALA A 88 10.99 5.38 -2.29
CA ALA A 88 12.06 4.99 -3.20
C ALA A 88 13.05 4.10 -2.44
N VAL A 89 13.29 2.88 -2.93
CA VAL A 89 14.10 1.86 -2.27
C VAL A 89 15.15 1.34 -3.25
N ASN A 90 16.42 1.53 -2.90
CA ASN A 90 17.53 0.95 -3.63
C ASN A 90 17.70 -0.52 -3.23
N ASN A 91 17.99 -1.38 -4.20
CA ASN A 91 18.14 -2.83 -3.97
C ASN A 91 16.94 -3.44 -3.22
N CYS A 92 15.72 -3.03 -3.61
CA CYS A 92 14.47 -3.40 -2.97
C CYS A 92 14.25 -4.91 -2.99
N ALA A 93 13.77 -5.47 -1.89
CA ALA A 93 13.38 -6.88 -1.79
C ALA A 93 11.86 -7.01 -1.81
N ARG A 94 11.12 -6.39 -0.88
CA ARG A 94 9.66 -6.45 -0.82
C ARG A 94 9.05 -5.15 -0.33
N ILE A 95 7.77 -4.94 -0.65
CA ILE A 95 6.97 -3.83 -0.12
C ILE A 95 5.62 -4.37 0.34
N LYS A 96 5.13 -3.94 1.51
CA LYS A 96 3.80 -4.22 2.01
C LYS A 96 2.91 -2.99 1.95
N PHE A 97 1.74 -3.15 1.36
CA PHE A 97 0.73 -2.11 1.19
C PHE A 97 -0.50 -2.44 2.02
N GLY A 98 -1.20 -1.40 2.47
CA GLY A 98 -2.44 -1.51 3.23
C GLY A 98 -3.53 -0.56 2.72
N LEU A 99 -4.77 -1.03 2.72
CA LEU A 99 -5.98 -0.25 2.55
C LEU A 99 -6.91 -0.50 3.74
N ASN A 100 -7.23 0.57 4.45
CA ASN A 100 -8.16 0.57 5.57
C ASN A 100 -9.47 1.25 5.20
N GLY A 101 -10.59 0.68 5.64
CA GLY A 101 -11.90 1.30 5.57
C GLY A 101 -12.70 1.13 6.86
N ILE A 102 -13.43 2.18 7.26
CA ILE A 102 -14.49 2.15 8.26
C ILE A 102 -15.69 2.91 7.70
N GLN A 103 -16.85 2.26 7.62
CA GLN A 103 -18.09 2.86 7.10
C GLN A 103 -17.88 3.48 5.71
N VAL A 104 -17.21 2.74 4.82
CA VAL A 104 -16.80 3.21 3.49
C VAL A 104 -16.65 2.06 2.50
N SER A 105 -17.00 2.30 1.24
CA SER A 105 -16.57 1.52 0.10
C SER A 105 -15.46 2.32 -0.59
N THR A 106 -14.24 1.79 -0.63
CA THR A 106 -13.09 2.55 -1.15
C THR A 106 -12.16 1.65 -1.94
N THR A 107 -11.55 2.26 -2.96
CA THR A 107 -10.54 1.62 -3.80
C THR A 107 -9.23 2.42 -3.69
N ALA A 108 -8.10 1.73 -3.63
CA ALA A 108 -6.77 2.31 -3.73
C ALA A 108 -6.00 1.72 -4.92
N GLN A 109 -5.25 2.58 -5.61
CA GLN A 109 -4.34 2.20 -6.68
C GLN A 109 -2.92 2.13 -6.14
N VAL A 110 -2.24 1.03 -6.41
CA VAL A 110 -0.80 0.86 -6.16
C VAL A 110 -0.06 0.90 -7.49
N ASN A 111 0.98 1.72 -7.57
CA ASN A 111 1.87 1.77 -8.74
C ASN A 111 3.30 1.45 -8.31
N ILE A 112 3.98 0.57 -9.06
CA ILE A 112 5.35 0.16 -8.81
C ILE A 112 6.18 0.33 -10.08
N PHE A 113 7.29 1.07 -9.97
CA PHE A 113 8.20 1.40 -11.05
C PHE A 113 9.63 0.99 -10.68
N THR A 114 10.42 0.59 -11.68
CA THR A 114 11.87 0.41 -11.55
C THR A 114 12.64 1.54 -12.19
N TYR A 115 13.82 1.87 -11.62
CA TYR A 115 14.68 2.96 -12.11
C TYR A 115 16.17 2.66 -12.03
#